data_AF-A0A8H5LIP3-F1
#
_entry.id   AF-A0A8H5LIP3-F1
#
_cell.length_a   1.000
_cell.length_b   1.000
_cell.length_c   1.000
_cell.angle_alpha   90.00
_cell.angle_beta   90.00
_cell.angle_gamma   90.00
#
_symmetry.space_group_name_H-M   'P 1'
#
loop_
_entity.id
_entity.type
_entity.pdbx_description
1 polymer ?
#
loop_
_entity_poly.entity_id
_entity_poly.type
_entity_poly.pdbx_seq_one_letter_code
_entity_poly.pdbx_strand_id
1 'polypeptide(L)'
;MATSVHIPILERLSIFPSLPSASMYVFFGLLLTIFVFRESLKWKRPRSMMSRIPSSSSTISSLSATLNSDKEDKPLPLRSLFIYPVIISISNYVVLGFLNIAFNALLPLFMSMPLNIGGLNFPPSTIGYIMGSYGAATGIFQFFFFSKIIRYLGERRVFLNGMMTLPIMFALFPIMSLVAKNYGINFIIWIAIALISILSILLDMSYGAIFMYITASAPNRSSLGATNGLSQTSVSIARAIGPAMSTSLFSLSVQEQWLGGYAVFAFFGCLSILGLLIAVRLPADMWEEEEEEYDENDD
;
A
#
# COMPACT_ATOMS: atom_id res chain seq x y z
N MET A 1 53.26 -12.46 -13.04
CA MET A 1 53.46 -12.52 -11.57
C MET A 1 52.23 -11.87 -10.95
N ALA A 2 51.36 -12.68 -10.36
CA ALA A 2 50.03 -12.28 -9.88
C ALA A 2 50.15 -11.64 -8.49
N THR A 3 49.51 -10.48 -8.30
CA THR A 3 49.22 -9.91 -6.99
C THR A 3 47.71 -9.86 -6.82
N SER A 4 47.21 -10.87 -6.11
CA SER A 4 45.83 -11.03 -5.68
C SER A 4 45.43 -9.87 -4.77
N VAL A 5 44.46 -9.05 -5.19
CA VAL A 5 43.83 -8.03 -4.35
C VAL A 5 42.77 -8.74 -3.51
N HIS A 6 43.16 -9.12 -2.29
CA HIS A 6 42.27 -9.67 -1.28
C HIS A 6 41.33 -8.56 -0.77
N ILE A 7 40.15 -8.45 -1.35
CA ILE A 7 39.07 -7.59 -0.85
C ILE A 7 38.44 -8.30 0.37
N PRO A 8 38.41 -7.69 1.57
CA PRO A 8 37.98 -8.37 2.78
C PRO A 8 36.46 -8.57 2.77
N ILE A 9 36.05 -9.83 2.84
CA ILE A 9 34.67 -10.32 3.03
C ILE A 9 34.00 -9.72 4.29
N LEU A 10 34.78 -9.10 5.18
CA LEU A 10 34.35 -8.53 6.46
C LEU A 10 33.52 -7.24 6.35
N GLU A 11 33.67 -6.42 5.31
CA GLU A 11 32.78 -5.25 5.12
C GLU A 11 31.37 -5.67 4.68
N ARG A 12 31.25 -6.78 3.94
CA ARG A 12 29.95 -7.39 3.58
C ARG A 12 29.20 -7.91 4.81
N LEU A 13 29.89 -8.19 5.92
CA LEU A 13 29.31 -8.73 7.15
C LEU A 13 28.64 -7.65 8.03
N SER A 14 28.98 -6.37 7.84
CA SER A 14 28.41 -5.25 8.60
C SER A 14 26.98 -4.86 8.19
N ILE A 15 26.49 -5.38 7.05
CA ILE A 15 25.11 -5.22 6.57
C ILE A 15 24.17 -6.26 7.23
N PHE A 16 24.74 -7.32 7.83
CA PHE A 16 23.98 -8.42 8.44
C PHE A 16 23.36 -8.18 9.83
N PRO A 17 23.58 -7.11 10.61
CA PRO A 17 22.86 -6.96 11.89
C PRO A 17 21.36 -6.70 11.73
N SER A 18 20.93 -6.20 10.56
CA SER A 18 19.54 -5.82 10.29
C SER A 18 18.68 -6.95 9.69
N LEU A 19 19.30 -7.94 9.05
CA LEU A 19 18.59 -9.09 8.48
C LEU A 19 17.97 -10.02 9.55
N PRO A 20 18.69 -10.38 10.64
CA PRO A 20 18.16 -11.19 11.71
C PRO A 20 16.99 -10.51 12.42
N SER A 21 17.05 -9.20 12.68
CA SER A 21 15.98 -8.50 13.40
C SER A 21 14.68 -8.44 12.60
N ALA A 22 14.75 -8.14 11.29
CA ALA A 22 13.59 -8.16 10.42
C ALA A 22 13.02 -9.58 10.26
N SER A 23 13.88 -10.58 10.08
CA SER A 23 13.47 -11.99 9.92
C SER A 23 12.87 -12.55 11.22
N MET A 24 13.40 -12.16 12.38
CA MET A 24 12.86 -12.52 13.69
C MET A 24 11.48 -11.91 13.95
N TYR A 25 11.24 -10.65 13.53
CA TYR A 25 9.91 -10.04 13.64
C TYR A 25 8.87 -10.76 12.79
N VAL A 26 9.20 -11.10 11.54
CA VAL A 26 8.32 -11.86 10.63
C VAL A 26 8.06 -13.26 11.17
N PHE A 27 9.10 -13.95 11.64
CA PHE A 27 8.97 -15.28 12.24
C PHE A 27 8.13 -15.27 13.52
N PHE A 28 8.33 -14.28 14.38
CA PHE A 28 7.55 -14.11 15.60
C PHE A 28 6.08 -13.79 15.30
N GLY A 29 5.80 -12.91 14.35
CA GLY A 29 4.44 -12.64 13.87
C GLY A 29 3.76 -13.88 13.28
N LEU A 30 4.51 -14.70 12.54
CA LEU A 30 4.03 -15.95 11.97
C LEU A 30 3.73 -17.00 13.04
N LEU A 31 4.61 -17.15 14.04
CA LEU A 31 4.35 -18.00 15.21
C LEU A 31 3.14 -17.51 15.98
N LEU A 32 3.06 -16.22 16.30
CA LEU A 32 1.94 -15.64 17.03
C LEU A 32 0.63 -15.83 16.26
N THR A 33 0.66 -15.71 14.93
CA THR A 33 -0.50 -15.99 14.08
C THR A 33 -0.90 -17.47 14.15
N ILE A 34 0.04 -18.41 14.00
CA ILE A 34 -0.25 -19.85 14.05
C ILE A 34 -0.74 -20.30 15.43
N PHE A 35 -0.19 -19.74 16.51
CA PHE A 35 -0.49 -20.15 17.88
C PHE A 35 -1.72 -19.44 18.48
N VAL A 36 -1.95 -18.17 18.14
CA VAL A 36 -3.08 -17.38 18.66
C VAL A 36 -4.32 -17.53 17.77
N PHE A 37 -4.16 -17.56 16.44
CA PHE A 37 -5.26 -17.86 15.52
C PHE A 37 -5.33 -19.36 15.25
N ARG A 38 -5.79 -20.13 16.25
CA ARG A 38 -6.23 -21.51 16.02
C ARG A 38 -7.45 -21.48 15.07
N GLU A 39 -7.21 -21.79 13.80
CA GLU A 39 -8.17 -22.24 12.79
C GLU A 39 -9.58 -21.59 12.85
N SER A 40 -9.75 -20.44 12.22
CA SER A 40 -11.09 -19.84 12.03
C SER A 40 -11.99 -20.56 11.02
N LEU A 41 -11.65 -21.76 10.54
CA LEU A 41 -12.55 -22.54 9.68
C LEU A 41 -12.58 -24.00 10.11
N LYS A 42 -13.61 -24.36 10.88
CA LYS A 42 -14.07 -25.74 10.99
C LYS A 42 -14.44 -26.21 9.58
N TRP A 43 -13.58 -27.02 8.98
CA TRP A 43 -13.83 -27.71 7.71
C TRP A 43 -15.12 -28.54 7.82
N LYS A 44 -16.25 -28.03 7.29
CA LYS A 44 -17.43 -28.86 7.07
C LYS A 44 -17.10 -29.81 5.90
N ARG A 45 -16.96 -31.10 6.23
CA ARG A 45 -16.78 -32.17 5.22
C ARG A 45 -17.96 -32.15 4.23
N PRO A 46 -17.73 -32.34 2.93
CA PRO A 46 -18.83 -32.58 2.00
C PRO A 46 -19.51 -33.89 2.41
N ARG A 47 -20.77 -33.78 2.85
CA ARG A 47 -21.60 -34.94 3.15
C ARG A 47 -21.92 -35.61 1.81
N SER A 48 -21.26 -36.74 1.57
CA SER A 48 -21.67 -37.74 0.58
C SER A 48 -23.17 -37.99 0.71
N MET A 49 -23.97 -37.51 -0.25
CA MET A 49 -25.38 -37.88 -0.35
C MET A 49 -25.48 -39.06 -1.32
N MET A 50 -25.54 -40.23 -0.70
CA MET A 50 -25.89 -41.51 -1.27
C MET A 50 -27.19 -41.42 -2.07
N SER A 51 -27.15 -41.97 -3.28
CA SER A 51 -28.30 -42.11 -4.19
C SER A 51 -29.42 -42.94 -3.56
N ARG A 52 -30.64 -42.39 -3.51
CA ARG A 52 -31.90 -43.15 -3.48
C ARG A 52 -33.00 -42.41 -4.25
N ILE A 53 -33.55 -43.07 -5.26
CA ILE A 53 -34.76 -42.74 -6.03
C ILE A 53 -35.74 -43.91 -5.79
N PRO A 54 -37.08 -43.81 -5.91
CA PRO A 54 -38.01 -42.69 -5.69
C PRO A 54 -39.18 -43.08 -4.75
N SER A 55 -39.95 -42.10 -4.27
CA SER A 55 -41.37 -42.33 -3.94
C SER A 55 -42.19 -41.07 -4.22
N SER A 56 -43.17 -41.27 -5.08
CA SER A 56 -44.16 -40.38 -5.68
C SER A 56 -44.82 -39.32 -4.79
N SER A 57 -45.21 -38.23 -5.48
CA SER A 57 -46.35 -37.34 -5.22
C SER A 57 -46.04 -35.94 -4.65
N SER A 58 -45.85 -34.96 -5.55
CA SER A 58 -46.40 -33.58 -5.50
C SER A 58 -45.72 -32.65 -6.52
N THR A 59 -46.23 -32.67 -7.76
CA THR A 59 -45.62 -32.06 -8.97
C THR A 59 -45.83 -30.53 -9.11
N ILE A 60 -45.98 -29.74 -8.04
CA ILE A 60 -46.19 -28.27 -8.19
C ILE A 60 -45.28 -27.41 -7.30
N SER A 61 -44.68 -27.95 -6.24
CA SER A 61 -43.79 -27.16 -5.36
C SER A 61 -42.31 -27.15 -5.79
N SER A 62 -41.92 -28.00 -6.74
CA SER A 62 -40.51 -28.22 -7.10
C SER A 62 -39.96 -27.26 -8.16
N LEU A 63 -40.80 -26.47 -8.85
CA LEU A 63 -40.31 -25.54 -9.87
C LEU A 63 -39.77 -24.23 -9.26
N SER A 64 -40.31 -23.80 -8.11
CA SER A 64 -39.82 -22.63 -7.37
C SER A 64 -38.60 -22.94 -6.50
N ALA A 65 -38.49 -24.17 -6.00
CA ALA A 65 -37.35 -24.60 -5.19
C ALA A 65 -36.07 -24.87 -6.00
N THR A 66 -36.18 -25.10 -7.31
CA THR A 66 -35.00 -25.36 -8.17
C THR A 66 -34.32 -24.06 -8.64
N LEU A 67 -34.95 -22.89 -8.49
CA LEU A 67 -34.34 -21.61 -8.89
C LEU A 67 -33.57 -20.89 -7.76
N ASN A 68 -33.75 -21.30 -6.51
CA ASN A 68 -33.14 -20.62 -5.35
C ASN A 68 -31.99 -21.42 -4.70
N SER A 69 -31.60 -22.58 -5.23
CA SER A 69 -30.59 -23.46 -4.62
C SER A 69 -29.18 -23.37 -5.26
N ASP A 70 -28.94 -22.45 -6.20
CA ASP A 70 -27.66 -22.38 -6.96
C ASP A 70 -26.77 -21.17 -6.64
N LYS A 71 -27.15 -20.29 -5.71
CA LYS A 71 -26.23 -19.27 -5.17
C LYS A 71 -25.42 -19.83 -4.00
N GLU A 72 -24.84 -21.00 -4.18
CA GLU A 72 -23.83 -21.48 -3.25
C GLU A 72 -22.56 -20.68 -3.52
N ASP A 73 -22.09 -19.98 -2.48
CA ASP A 73 -21.00 -19.01 -2.39
C ASP A 73 -19.64 -19.63 -2.82
N LYS A 74 -19.53 -20.07 -4.07
CA LYS A 74 -18.36 -20.75 -4.61
C LYS A 74 -17.27 -19.71 -4.87
N PRO A 75 -16.00 -20.00 -4.54
CA PRO A 75 -14.90 -19.13 -4.88
C PRO A 75 -14.89 -18.94 -6.40
N LEU A 76 -15.11 -17.69 -6.83
CA LEU A 76 -15.16 -17.37 -8.24
C LEU A 76 -13.77 -17.61 -8.85
N PRO A 77 -13.70 -18.08 -10.10
CA PRO A 77 -12.42 -18.17 -10.80
C PRO A 77 -11.78 -16.78 -10.89
N LEU A 78 -10.46 -16.69 -10.76
CA LEU A 78 -9.72 -15.40 -10.72
C LEU A 78 -10.04 -14.44 -11.87
N ARG A 79 -10.43 -14.98 -13.04
CA ARG A 79 -10.84 -14.17 -14.20
C ARG A 79 -12.13 -13.40 -13.97
N SER A 80 -13.02 -13.91 -13.12
CA SER A 80 -14.29 -13.25 -12.76
C SER A 80 -14.10 -12.11 -11.75
N LEU A 81 -12.89 -11.94 -11.19
CA LEU A 81 -12.56 -10.80 -10.32
C LEU A 81 -12.19 -9.54 -11.09
N PHE A 82 -12.05 -9.62 -12.42
CA PHE A 82 -11.78 -8.46 -13.29
C PHE A 82 -13.05 -7.64 -13.56
N ILE A 83 -13.76 -7.30 -12.49
CA ILE A 83 -14.89 -6.37 -12.52
C ILE A 83 -14.41 -4.96 -12.20
N TYR A 84 -15.21 -3.97 -12.63
CA TYR A 84 -14.87 -2.57 -12.47
C TYR A 84 -14.52 -2.17 -11.00
N PRO A 85 -15.30 -2.55 -9.97
CA PRO A 85 -14.99 -2.24 -8.57
C PRO A 85 -13.61 -2.71 -8.11
N VAL A 86 -13.24 -3.94 -8.47
CA VAL A 86 -11.97 -4.55 -8.09
C VAL A 86 -10.83 -3.87 -8.84
N ILE A 87 -10.96 -3.70 -10.15
CA ILE A 87 -9.91 -3.11 -11.00
C ILE A 87 -9.62 -1.67 -10.56
N ILE A 88 -10.63 -0.84 -10.30
CA ILE A 88 -10.41 0.56 -9.92
C ILE A 88 -9.76 0.67 -8.52
N SER A 89 -10.15 -0.19 -7.58
CA SER A 89 -9.59 -0.24 -6.23
C SER A 89 -8.14 -0.70 -6.24
N ILE A 90 -7.84 -1.79 -6.97
CA ILE A 90 -6.48 -2.30 -7.13
C ILE A 90 -5.60 -1.28 -7.85
N SER A 91 -6.09 -0.65 -8.91
CA SER A 91 -5.32 0.35 -9.66
C SER A 91 -4.91 1.52 -8.77
N ASN A 92 -5.83 2.04 -7.96
CA ASN A 92 -5.55 3.10 -7.00
C ASN A 92 -4.55 2.65 -5.92
N TYR A 93 -4.66 1.42 -5.42
CA TYR A 93 -3.71 0.87 -4.45
C TYR A 93 -2.30 0.70 -5.04
N VAL A 94 -2.20 0.24 -6.28
CA VAL A 94 -0.93 0.09 -7.01
C VAL A 94 -0.27 1.45 -7.23
N VAL A 95 -1.03 2.45 -7.67
CA VAL A 95 -0.51 3.81 -7.89
C VAL A 95 -0.05 4.44 -6.58
N LEU A 96 -0.87 4.37 -5.52
CA LEU A 96 -0.49 4.83 -4.18
C LEU A 96 0.80 4.14 -3.71
N GLY A 97 0.84 2.80 -3.81
CA GLY A 97 1.99 2.00 -3.39
C GLY A 97 3.27 2.33 -4.15
N PHE A 98 3.17 2.50 -5.46
CA PHE A 98 4.29 2.87 -6.34
C PHE A 98 4.85 4.26 -5.99
N LEU A 99 3.98 5.27 -5.90
CA LEU A 99 4.39 6.65 -5.62
C LEU A 99 4.97 6.77 -4.20
N ASN A 100 4.33 6.13 -3.22
CA ASN A 100 4.79 6.14 -1.83
C ASN A 100 6.14 5.42 -1.68
N ILE A 101 6.38 4.29 -2.35
CA ILE A 101 7.69 3.62 -2.27
C ILE A 101 8.79 4.40 -2.99
N ALA A 102 8.46 5.05 -4.12
CA ALA A 102 9.38 5.90 -4.85
C ALA A 102 9.78 7.10 -4.00
N PHE A 103 8.80 7.74 -3.34
CA PHE A 103 9.04 8.82 -2.39
C PHE A 103 9.93 8.37 -1.23
N ASN A 104 9.63 7.24 -0.59
CA ASN A 104 10.41 6.69 0.52
C ASN A 104 11.84 6.31 0.12
N ALA A 105 12.10 5.98 -1.14
CA ALA A 105 13.45 5.78 -1.66
C ALA A 105 14.18 7.10 -1.94
N LEU A 106 13.47 8.09 -2.50
CA LEU A 106 14.03 9.39 -2.88
C LEU A 106 14.35 10.29 -1.69
N LEU A 107 13.52 10.27 -0.65
CA LEU A 107 13.67 11.15 0.51
C LEU A 107 15.02 10.97 1.25
N PRO A 108 15.40 9.77 1.74
CA PRO A 108 16.69 9.58 2.38
C PRO A 108 17.87 9.76 1.41
N LEU A 109 17.71 9.38 0.15
CA LEU A 109 18.71 9.61 -0.89
C LEU A 109 19.02 11.11 -1.03
N PHE A 110 17.99 11.93 -1.18
CA PHE A 110 18.10 13.39 -1.27
C PHE A 110 18.73 14.00 -0.01
N MET A 111 18.34 13.55 1.18
CA MET A 111 18.91 14.04 2.43
C MET A 111 20.41 13.72 2.55
N SER A 112 20.83 12.53 2.11
CA SER A 112 22.23 12.09 2.15
C SER A 112 23.11 12.75 1.09
N MET A 113 22.51 13.24 0.00
CA MET A 113 23.22 13.75 -1.15
C MET A 113 24.04 15.02 -0.78
N PRO A 114 25.27 15.18 -1.32
CA PRO A 114 26.07 16.37 -1.09
C PRO A 114 25.38 17.69 -1.48
N LEU A 115 25.68 18.76 -0.73
CA LEU A 115 25.11 20.09 -0.93
C LEU A 115 25.43 20.68 -2.32
N ASN A 116 26.62 20.40 -2.87
CA ASN A 116 27.06 20.93 -4.17
C ASN A 116 26.18 20.49 -5.34
N ILE A 117 25.61 19.29 -5.27
CA ILE A 117 24.67 18.76 -6.28
C ILE A 117 23.20 18.92 -5.86
N GLY A 118 22.94 19.61 -4.74
CA GLY A 118 21.61 20.04 -4.31
C GLY A 118 20.92 19.16 -3.27
N GLY A 119 21.65 18.32 -2.55
CA GLY A 119 21.12 17.57 -1.42
C GLY A 119 21.26 18.34 -0.10
N LEU A 120 21.11 17.65 1.03
CA LEU A 120 21.23 18.26 2.36
C LEU A 120 22.53 17.87 3.11
N ASN A 121 23.29 16.91 2.59
CA ASN A 121 24.52 16.38 3.19
C ASN A 121 24.34 15.93 4.65
N PHE A 122 23.18 15.34 4.97
CA PHE A 122 22.87 14.86 6.31
C PHE A 122 23.58 13.54 6.61
N PRO A 123 24.11 13.37 7.84
CA PRO A 123 24.68 12.10 8.25
C PRO A 123 23.58 11.03 8.39
N PRO A 124 23.89 9.75 8.16
CA PRO A 124 22.90 8.66 8.23
C PRO A 124 22.13 8.58 9.56
N SER A 125 22.76 8.97 10.68
CA SER A 125 22.09 9.04 12.00
C SER A 125 20.94 10.04 12.03
N THR A 126 21.11 11.23 11.43
CA THR A 126 20.07 12.26 11.37
C THR A 126 18.91 11.81 10.49
N ILE A 127 19.21 11.20 9.35
CA ILE A 127 18.21 10.60 8.46
C ILE A 127 17.44 9.51 9.22
N GLY A 128 18.14 8.67 9.99
CA GLY A 128 17.55 7.65 10.85
C GLY A 128 16.59 8.23 11.90
N TYR A 129 16.97 9.32 12.58
CA TYR A 129 16.08 10.00 13.52
C TYR A 129 14.84 10.60 12.85
N ILE A 130 14.98 11.21 11.67
CA ILE A 130 13.86 11.78 10.90
C ILE A 130 12.90 10.66 10.49
N MET A 131 13.40 9.59 9.87
CA MET A 131 12.57 8.48 9.39
C MET A 131 11.96 7.68 10.54
N GLY A 132 12.72 7.47 11.63
CA GLY A 132 12.25 6.78 12.82
C GLY A 132 11.16 7.56 13.58
N SER A 133 11.35 8.87 13.74
CA SER A 133 10.33 9.74 14.35
C SER A 133 9.07 9.84 13.50
N TYR A 134 9.21 9.93 12.17
CA TYR A 134 8.09 9.83 11.22
C TYR A 134 7.32 8.51 11.41
N GLY A 135 8.00 7.36 11.37
CA GLY A 135 7.33 6.06 11.53
C GLY A 135 6.60 5.91 12.87
N ALA A 136 7.21 6.35 13.97
CA ALA A 136 6.57 6.36 15.28
C ALA A 136 5.34 7.29 15.31
N ALA A 137 5.47 8.50 14.75
CA ALA A 137 4.38 9.47 14.67
C ALA A 137 3.21 8.95 13.81
N THR A 138 3.50 8.33 12.66
CA THR A 138 2.48 7.67 11.82
C THR A 138 1.73 6.61 12.59
N GLY A 139 2.44 5.71 13.29
CA GLY A 139 1.81 4.64 14.06
C GLY A 139 0.89 5.16 15.17
N ILE A 140 1.36 6.13 15.96
CA ILE A 140 0.57 6.78 17.01
C ILE A 140 -0.65 7.48 16.40
N PHE A 141 -0.44 8.26 15.34
CA PHE A 141 -1.51 9.01 14.70
C PHE A 141 -2.60 8.08 14.14
N GLN A 142 -2.21 7.03 13.42
CA GLN A 142 -3.19 6.08 12.88
C GLN A 142 -3.95 5.36 13.99
N PHE A 143 -3.27 4.91 15.04
CA PHE A 143 -3.92 4.22 16.16
C PHE A 143 -5.03 5.06 16.81
N PHE A 144 -4.79 6.35 17.06
CA PHE A 144 -5.75 7.20 17.77
C PHE A 144 -6.78 7.89 16.87
N PHE A 145 -6.42 8.21 15.61
CA PHE A 145 -7.20 9.12 14.78
C PHE A 145 -7.77 8.49 13.52
N PHE A 146 -7.26 7.34 13.05
CA PHE A 146 -7.68 6.74 11.77
C PHE A 146 -9.20 6.55 11.68
N SER A 147 -9.79 5.77 12.59
CA SER A 147 -11.22 5.47 12.57
C SER A 147 -12.10 6.71 12.77
N LYS A 148 -11.63 7.68 13.57
CA LYS A 148 -12.37 8.94 13.80
C LYS A 148 -12.41 9.79 12.54
N ILE A 149 -11.28 9.91 11.85
CA ILE A 149 -11.15 10.70 10.62
C ILE A 149 -11.95 10.06 9.49
N ILE A 150 -11.86 8.73 9.32
CA ILE A 150 -12.65 8.00 8.31
C ILE A 150 -14.14 8.20 8.57
N ARG A 151 -14.63 8.01 9.79
CA ARG A 151 -16.06 8.19 10.10
C ARG A 151 -16.54 9.64 9.88
N TYR A 152 -15.66 10.63 10.02
CA TYR A 152 -16.02 12.04 9.86
C TYR A 152 -15.94 12.53 8.40
N LEU A 153 -14.88 12.17 7.69
CA LEU A 153 -14.63 12.63 6.32
C LEU A 153 -15.15 11.67 5.24
N GLY A 154 -15.32 10.40 5.58
CA GLY A 154 -15.53 9.31 4.61
C GLY A 154 -14.23 8.82 3.98
N GLU A 155 -14.24 7.59 3.52
CA GLU A 155 -13.12 6.85 2.92
C GLU A 155 -12.61 7.57 1.67
N ARG A 156 -13.53 7.99 0.79
CA ARG A 156 -13.18 8.71 -0.44
C ARG A 156 -12.38 9.97 -0.16
N ARG A 157 -12.86 10.80 0.78
CA ARG A 157 -12.22 12.10 1.06
C ARG A 157 -10.87 11.89 1.72
N VAL A 158 -10.73 10.91 2.61
CA VAL A 158 -9.43 10.58 3.20
C VAL A 158 -8.44 10.14 2.13
N PHE A 159 -8.87 9.25 1.22
CA PHE A 159 -8.02 8.81 0.11
C PHE A 159 -7.61 9.96 -0.80
N LEU A 160 -8.55 10.81 -1.21
CA LEU A 160 -8.26 11.97 -2.06
C LEU A 160 -7.34 12.98 -1.39
N ASN A 161 -7.59 13.32 -0.12
CA ASN A 161 -6.76 14.25 0.63
C ASN A 161 -5.32 13.74 0.77
N GLY A 162 -5.14 12.44 1.04
CA GLY A 162 -3.81 11.83 1.09
C GLY A 162 -3.13 11.81 -0.28
N MET A 163 -3.84 11.46 -1.36
CA MET A 163 -3.28 11.53 -2.72
C MET A 163 -2.90 12.96 -3.14
N MET A 164 -3.61 13.98 -2.67
CA MET A 164 -3.29 15.40 -2.92
C MET A 164 -1.99 15.85 -2.25
N THR A 165 -1.49 15.16 -1.22
CA THR A 165 -0.23 15.54 -0.58
C THR A 165 0.99 15.18 -1.42
N LEU A 166 0.91 14.13 -2.24
CA LEU A 166 2.04 13.64 -3.06
C LEU A 166 2.63 14.70 -4.01
N PRO A 167 1.84 15.42 -4.85
CA PRO A 167 2.40 16.50 -5.68
C PRO A 167 3.11 17.59 -4.86
N ILE A 168 2.56 17.93 -3.69
CA ILE A 168 3.13 18.95 -2.79
C ILE A 168 4.47 18.45 -2.23
N MET A 169 4.52 17.19 -1.79
CA MET A 169 5.75 16.56 -1.29
C MET A 169 6.85 16.53 -2.36
N PHE A 170 6.52 16.17 -3.60
CA PHE A 170 7.48 16.20 -4.71
C PHE A 170 7.95 17.61 -5.05
N ALA A 171 7.08 18.62 -4.96
CA ALA A 171 7.43 20.02 -5.17
C ALA A 171 8.34 20.60 -4.05
N LEU A 172 8.27 20.06 -2.83
CA LEU A 172 9.11 20.52 -1.72
C LEU A 172 10.60 20.16 -1.90
N PHE A 173 10.94 19.10 -2.63
CA PHE A 173 12.35 18.73 -2.91
C PHE A 173 13.16 19.84 -3.61
N PRO A 174 12.75 20.35 -4.79
CA PRO A 174 13.48 21.43 -5.43
C PRO A 174 13.50 22.71 -4.58
N ILE A 175 12.43 23.01 -3.84
CA ILE A 175 12.39 24.15 -2.93
C ILE A 175 13.47 24.02 -1.83
N MET A 176 13.52 22.87 -1.15
CA MET A 176 14.55 22.59 -0.14
C MET A 176 15.96 22.66 -0.74
N SER A 177 16.14 22.12 -1.94
CA SER A 177 17.43 22.15 -2.64
C SER A 177 17.89 23.58 -2.96
N LEU A 178 16.99 24.43 -3.45
CA LEU A 178 17.29 25.84 -3.74
C LEU A 178 17.60 26.62 -2.46
N VAL A 179 16.85 26.40 -1.39
CA VAL A 179 17.12 27.04 -0.09
C VAL A 179 18.48 26.58 0.45
N ALA A 180 18.78 25.28 0.39
CA ALA A 180 20.05 24.72 0.87
C ALA A 180 21.25 25.25 0.07
N LYS A 181 21.13 25.40 -1.26
CA LYS A 181 22.19 25.95 -2.12
C LYS A 181 22.49 27.42 -1.81
N ASN A 182 21.46 28.24 -1.57
CA ASN A 182 21.63 29.69 -1.39
C ASN A 182 21.94 30.10 0.05
N TYR A 183 21.35 29.40 1.03
CA TYR A 183 21.35 29.81 2.43
C TYR A 183 21.89 28.73 3.38
N GLY A 184 22.37 27.60 2.85
CA GLY A 184 22.80 26.46 3.66
C GLY A 184 21.65 25.78 4.40
N ILE A 185 22.02 24.88 5.33
CA ILE A 185 21.04 24.21 6.19
C ILE A 185 20.58 25.20 7.27
N ASN A 186 19.32 25.62 7.18
CA ASN A 186 18.71 26.57 8.11
C ASN A 186 17.36 26.06 8.63
N PHE A 187 16.70 26.85 9.49
CA PHE A 187 15.42 26.49 10.10
C PHE A 187 14.29 26.22 9.08
N ILE A 188 14.33 26.84 7.90
CA ILE A 188 13.31 26.65 6.83
C ILE A 188 13.36 25.21 6.31
N ILE A 189 14.55 24.61 6.19
CA ILE A 189 14.70 23.21 5.76
C ILE A 189 14.10 22.26 6.80
N TRP A 190 14.30 22.53 8.09
CA TRP A 190 13.68 21.74 9.16
C TRP A 190 12.15 21.85 9.16
N ILE A 191 11.61 23.05 8.90
CA ILE A 191 10.15 23.23 8.68
C ILE A 191 9.69 22.41 7.48
N ALA A 192 10.42 22.45 6.36
CA ALA A 192 10.05 21.71 5.15
C ALA A 192 10.07 20.18 5.38
N ILE A 193 11.06 19.67 6.12
CA ILE A 193 11.12 18.26 6.53
C ILE A 193 9.94 17.91 7.44
N ALA A 194 9.65 18.74 8.44
CA ALA A 194 8.49 18.53 9.32
C ALA A 194 7.16 18.53 8.55
N LEU A 195 7.01 19.45 7.60
CA LEU A 195 5.86 19.52 6.71
C LEU A 195 5.75 18.25 5.86
N ILE A 196 6.85 17.81 5.24
CA ILE A 196 6.89 16.55 4.49
C ILE A 196 6.45 15.38 5.38
N SER A 197 6.96 15.27 6.60
CA SER A 197 6.58 14.19 7.52
C SER A 197 5.08 14.21 7.86
N ILE A 198 4.51 15.39 8.10
CA ILE A 198 3.06 15.54 8.35
C ILE A 198 2.26 15.13 7.10
N LEU A 199 2.68 15.57 5.92
CA LEU A 199 2.05 15.21 4.65
C LEU A 199 2.14 13.70 4.36
N SER A 200 3.25 13.06 4.74
CA SER A 200 3.41 11.61 4.66
C SER A 200 2.45 10.87 5.59
N ILE A 201 2.22 11.35 6.81
CA ILE A 201 1.22 10.76 7.73
C ILE A 201 -0.18 10.81 7.09
N LEU A 202 -0.55 11.93 6.46
CA LEU A 202 -1.81 12.05 5.75
C LEU A 202 -1.88 11.13 4.52
N LEU A 203 -0.78 10.97 3.79
CA LEU A 203 -0.68 10.01 2.69
C LEU A 203 -0.90 8.58 3.19
N ASP A 204 -0.30 8.20 4.32
CA ASP A 204 -0.38 6.84 4.87
C ASP A 204 -1.81 6.46 5.27
N MET A 205 -2.66 7.43 5.65
CA MET A 205 -4.09 7.20 5.89
C MET A 205 -4.82 6.67 4.65
N SER A 206 -4.33 7.00 3.45
CA SER A 206 -4.88 6.52 2.18
C SER A 206 -4.79 5.00 2.06
N TYR A 207 -3.82 4.35 2.72
CA TYR A 207 -3.71 2.88 2.70
C TYR A 207 -4.89 2.22 3.41
N GLY A 208 -5.32 2.77 4.54
CA GLY A 208 -6.51 2.25 5.21
C GLY A 208 -7.77 2.51 4.39
N ALA A 209 -7.91 3.71 3.82
CA ALA A 209 -9.04 4.06 2.98
C ALA A 209 -9.17 3.15 1.74
N ILE A 210 -8.08 2.93 1.01
CA ILE A 210 -8.12 2.07 -0.19
C ILE A 210 -8.34 0.60 0.15
N PHE A 211 -7.91 0.14 1.33
CA PHE A 211 -8.15 -1.23 1.75
C PHE A 211 -9.62 -1.51 2.06
N MET A 212 -10.36 -0.50 2.55
CA MET A 212 -11.83 -0.58 2.67
C MET A 212 -12.48 -0.70 1.29
N TYR A 213 -12.04 0.07 0.29
CA TYR A 213 -12.52 -0.09 -1.09
C TYR A 213 -12.21 -1.46 -1.68
N ILE A 214 -11.00 -2.00 -1.46
CA ILE A 214 -10.63 -3.34 -1.92
C ILE A 214 -11.56 -4.39 -1.29
N THR A 215 -11.84 -4.26 0.01
CA THR A 215 -12.71 -5.17 0.75
C THR A 215 -14.14 -5.12 0.21
N ALA A 216 -14.72 -3.93 0.09
CA ALA A 216 -16.06 -3.71 -0.44
C ALA A 216 -16.19 -4.07 -1.94
N SER A 217 -15.09 -4.09 -2.69
CA SER A 217 -15.11 -4.44 -4.12
C SER A 217 -15.24 -5.93 -4.41
N ALA A 218 -15.06 -6.79 -3.39
CA ALA A 218 -15.13 -8.24 -3.57
C ALA A 218 -16.55 -8.66 -3.99
N PRO A 219 -16.72 -9.45 -5.08
CA PRO A 219 -18.06 -9.80 -5.58
C PRO A 219 -18.90 -10.64 -4.61
N ASN A 220 -18.24 -11.41 -3.74
CA ASN A 220 -18.85 -12.21 -2.69
C ASN A 220 -17.82 -12.49 -1.59
N ARG A 221 -18.29 -12.95 -0.43
CA ARG A 221 -17.44 -13.21 0.75
C ARG A 221 -16.38 -14.27 0.46
N SER A 222 -16.72 -15.29 -0.33
CA SER A 222 -15.79 -16.33 -0.78
C SER A 222 -14.65 -15.82 -1.68
N SER A 223 -14.80 -14.65 -2.31
CA SER A 223 -13.81 -14.04 -3.21
C SER A 223 -12.96 -12.95 -2.54
N LEU A 224 -13.26 -12.59 -1.29
CA LEU A 224 -12.54 -11.54 -0.57
C LEU A 224 -11.04 -11.86 -0.43
N GLY A 225 -10.71 -13.10 -0.08
CA GLY A 225 -9.32 -13.56 0.03
C GLY A 225 -8.58 -13.48 -1.32
N ALA A 226 -9.22 -13.88 -2.41
CA ALA A 226 -8.63 -13.81 -3.75
C ALA A 226 -8.44 -12.36 -4.23
N THR A 227 -9.40 -11.47 -3.94
CA THR A 227 -9.35 -10.03 -4.24
C THR A 227 -8.19 -9.37 -3.48
N ASN A 228 -8.04 -9.66 -2.19
CA ASN A 228 -6.90 -9.18 -1.39
C ASN A 228 -5.57 -9.74 -1.88
N GLY A 229 -5.51 -11.03 -2.22
CA GLY A 229 -4.31 -11.67 -2.77
C GLY A 229 -3.84 -11.03 -4.08
N LEU A 230 -4.78 -10.76 -4.99
CA LEU A 230 -4.52 -10.07 -6.25
C LEU A 230 -4.00 -8.64 -5.99
N SER A 231 -4.69 -7.90 -5.11
CA SER A 231 -4.31 -6.55 -4.71
C SER A 231 -2.88 -6.48 -4.15
N GLN A 232 -2.55 -7.38 -3.22
CA GLN A 232 -1.24 -7.43 -2.57
C GLN A 232 -0.13 -7.86 -3.54
N THR A 233 -0.41 -8.77 -4.47
CA THR A 233 0.55 -9.17 -5.49
C THR A 233 0.84 -8.01 -6.44
N SER A 234 -0.20 -7.33 -6.94
CA SER A 234 -0.05 -6.17 -7.83
C SER A 234 0.74 -5.03 -7.19
N VAL A 235 0.41 -4.64 -5.95
CA VAL A 235 1.17 -3.57 -5.26
C VAL A 235 2.60 -4.00 -4.95
N SER A 236 2.84 -5.28 -4.66
CA SER A 236 4.19 -5.78 -4.33
C SER A 236 5.11 -5.72 -5.54
N ILE A 237 4.60 -6.05 -6.74
CA ILE A 237 5.33 -5.87 -8.00
C ILE A 237 5.71 -4.40 -8.18
N ALA A 238 4.75 -3.49 -7.99
CA ALA A 238 5.01 -2.05 -8.10
C ALA A 238 6.02 -1.56 -7.06
N ARG A 239 5.94 -2.04 -5.81
CA ARG A 239 6.88 -1.70 -4.73
C ARG A 239 8.28 -2.27 -4.96
N ALA A 240 8.40 -3.42 -5.64
CA ALA A 240 9.69 -3.99 -5.99
C ALA A 240 10.41 -3.14 -7.07
N ILE A 241 9.66 -2.62 -8.05
CA ILE A 241 10.22 -1.84 -9.17
C ILE A 241 10.47 -0.37 -8.77
N GLY A 242 9.62 0.19 -7.89
CA GLY A 242 9.60 1.60 -7.51
C GLY A 242 10.97 2.18 -7.14
N PRO A 243 11.70 1.63 -6.13
CA PRO A 243 12.99 2.14 -5.71
C PRO A 243 14.05 2.13 -6.82
N ALA A 244 14.13 1.06 -7.59
CA ALA A 244 15.11 0.95 -8.68
C ALA A 244 14.83 2.00 -9.76
N MET A 245 13.56 2.18 -10.15
CA MET A 245 13.16 3.18 -11.13
C MET A 245 13.40 4.61 -10.62
N SER A 246 12.96 4.91 -9.39
CA SER A 246 13.04 6.27 -8.84
C SER A 246 14.48 6.72 -8.63
N THR A 247 15.33 5.86 -8.07
CA THR A 247 16.74 6.16 -7.81
C THR A 247 17.56 6.22 -9.10
N SER A 248 17.28 5.37 -10.09
CA SER A 248 17.93 5.44 -11.41
C SER A 248 17.56 6.72 -12.14
N LEU A 249 16.26 7.08 -12.15
CA LEU A 249 15.79 8.32 -12.76
C LEU A 249 16.36 9.55 -12.03
N PHE A 250 16.50 9.49 -10.71
CA PHE A 250 17.19 10.51 -9.94
C PHE A 250 18.65 10.66 -10.35
N SER A 251 19.40 9.55 -10.44
CA SER A 251 20.80 9.57 -10.89
C SER A 251 20.95 10.17 -12.28
N LEU A 252 20.10 9.74 -13.24
CA LEU A 252 20.10 10.29 -14.60
C LEU A 252 19.74 11.77 -14.62
N SER A 253 18.71 12.18 -13.87
CA SER A 253 18.29 13.57 -13.74
C SER A 253 19.44 14.47 -13.28
N VAL A 254 20.19 14.03 -12.26
CA VAL A 254 21.34 14.77 -11.71
C VAL A 254 22.56 14.73 -12.65
N GLN A 255 22.87 13.60 -13.28
CA GLN A 255 24.03 13.47 -14.17
C GLN A 255 23.87 14.28 -15.46
N GLU A 256 22.72 14.14 -16.12
CA GLU A 256 22.41 14.81 -17.39
C GLU A 256 21.88 16.23 -17.19
N GLN A 257 21.78 16.70 -15.94
CA GLN A 257 21.25 18.01 -15.57
C GLN A 257 19.85 18.29 -16.14
N TRP A 258 19.01 17.26 -16.28
CA TRP A 258 17.63 17.43 -16.76
C TRP A 258 16.84 18.30 -15.78
N LEU A 259 16.27 19.40 -16.29
CA LEU A 259 15.65 20.45 -15.46
C LEU A 259 16.54 20.91 -14.30
N GLY A 260 17.86 21.01 -14.52
CA GLY A 260 18.83 21.41 -13.50
C GLY A 260 19.02 20.38 -12.37
N GLY A 261 18.75 19.10 -12.66
CA GLY A 261 18.81 18.00 -11.69
C GLY A 261 17.45 17.64 -11.08
N TYR A 262 16.41 18.42 -11.33
CA TYR A 262 15.10 18.29 -10.66
C TYR A 262 14.04 17.54 -11.48
N ALA A 263 14.37 17.04 -12.68
CA ALA A 263 13.40 16.39 -13.57
C ALA A 263 12.70 15.19 -12.93
N VAL A 264 13.41 14.41 -12.11
CA VAL A 264 12.82 13.29 -11.36
C VAL A 264 11.65 13.72 -10.48
N PHE A 265 11.77 14.85 -9.77
CA PHE A 265 10.71 15.35 -8.90
C PHE A 265 9.52 15.87 -9.70
N ALA A 266 9.78 16.54 -10.83
CA ALA A 266 8.73 16.96 -11.75
C ALA A 266 7.99 15.75 -12.34
N PHE A 267 8.71 14.70 -12.75
CA PHE A 267 8.13 13.46 -13.28
C PHE A 267 7.21 12.80 -12.26
N PHE A 268 7.68 12.57 -11.02
CA PHE A 268 6.85 11.95 -9.99
C PHE A 268 5.73 12.87 -9.49
N GLY A 269 5.93 14.20 -9.51
CA GLY A 269 4.87 15.17 -9.26
C GLY A 269 3.74 15.09 -10.29
N CYS A 270 4.08 15.04 -11.59
CA CYS A 270 3.12 14.83 -12.68
C CYS A 270 2.42 13.47 -12.55
N LEU A 271 3.17 12.41 -12.25
CA LEU A 271 2.60 11.08 -12.06
C LEU A 271 1.64 11.04 -10.86
N SER A 272 1.91 11.82 -9.81
CA SER A 272 1.01 11.97 -8.66
C SER A 272 -0.28 12.68 -9.02
N ILE A 273 -0.24 13.70 -9.90
CA ILE A 273 -1.44 14.34 -10.44
C ILE A 273 -2.25 13.35 -11.28
N LEU A 274 -1.61 12.55 -12.13
CA LEU A 274 -2.28 11.49 -12.88
C LEU A 274 -2.91 10.44 -11.95
N GLY A 275 -2.21 10.07 -10.87
CA GLY A 275 -2.74 9.20 -9.84
C GLY A 275 -3.97 9.77 -9.15
N LEU A 276 -3.99 11.08 -8.89
CA LEU A 276 -5.16 11.77 -8.34
C LEU A 276 -6.35 11.74 -9.32
N LEU A 277 -6.12 11.83 -10.63
CA LEU A 277 -7.19 11.68 -11.63
C LEU A 277 -7.82 10.28 -11.59
N ILE A 278 -7.03 9.24 -11.32
CA ILE A 278 -7.52 7.87 -11.10
C ILE A 278 -8.27 7.77 -9.76
N ALA A 279 -7.78 8.44 -8.72
CA ALA A 279 -8.40 8.48 -7.39
C ALA A 279 -9.80 9.10 -7.41
N VAL A 280 -10.01 10.15 -8.21
CA VAL A 280 -11.33 10.82 -8.34
C VAL A 280 -12.39 9.88 -8.91
N ARG A 281 -12.00 8.82 -9.63
CA ARG A 281 -12.91 7.80 -10.18
C ARG A 281 -13.41 6.79 -9.16
N LEU A 282 -12.91 6.80 -7.92
CA LEU A 282 -13.49 6.00 -6.85
C LEU A 282 -14.91 6.50 -6.53
N PRO A 283 -15.87 5.58 -6.31
CA PRO A 283 -17.26 5.95 -6.01
C PRO A 283 -17.35 6.65 -4.65
N ALA A 284 -18.32 7.57 -4.54
CA ALA A 284 -18.56 8.38 -3.33
C ALA A 284 -18.97 7.52 -2.14
N ASP A 285 -19.89 6.60 -2.39
CA ASP A 285 -20.33 5.58 -1.44
C ASP A 285 -19.61 4.27 -1.77
N MET A 286 -19.23 3.51 -0.75
CA MET A 286 -18.66 2.18 -0.98
C MET A 286 -19.72 1.25 -1.57
N TRP A 287 -19.29 0.27 -2.36
CA TRP A 287 -20.21 -0.76 -2.85
C TRP A 287 -20.88 -1.44 -1.65
N GLU A 288 -22.21 -1.51 -1.67
CA GLU A 288 -22.97 -2.19 -0.63
C GLU A 288 -22.51 -3.65 -0.57
N GLU A 289 -22.13 -4.11 0.63
CA GLU A 289 -22.02 -5.54 0.86
C GLU A 289 -23.46 -6.08 0.76
N GLU A 290 -23.71 -7.02 -0.16
CA GLU A 290 -24.93 -7.84 -0.07
C GLU A 290 -24.83 -8.62 1.25
N GLU A 291 -25.28 -8.01 2.35
CA GLU A 291 -25.54 -8.72 3.60
C GLU A 291 -26.72 -9.63 3.32
N GLU A 292 -26.44 -10.92 3.14
CA GLU A 292 -27.48 -11.94 3.21
C GLU A 292 -28.13 -11.83 4.58
N GLU A 293 -29.37 -11.32 4.58
CA GLU A 293 -30.28 -11.32 5.71
C GLU A 293 -30.37 -12.77 6.18
N TYR A 294 -29.70 -13.11 7.29
CA TYR A 294 -29.92 -14.38 7.95
C TYR A 294 -31.36 -14.32 8.45
N ASP A 295 -32.27 -14.95 7.71
CA ASP A 295 -33.65 -15.21 8.14
C ASP A 295 -33.59 -15.99 9.46
N GLU A 296 -33.61 -15.24 10.56
CA GLU A 296 -33.81 -15.74 11.92
C GLU A 296 -35.31 -15.96 12.10
N ASN A 297 -35.87 -16.91 11.34
CA ASN A 297 -37.26 -17.37 11.49
C ASN A 297 -37.31 -18.88 11.31
N ASP A 298 -37.00 -19.60 12.39
CA ASP A 298 -37.47 -20.96 12.64
C ASP A 298 -37.73 -21.07 14.16
N ASP A 299 -38.89 -20.53 14.59
CA ASP A 299 -39.61 -20.93 15.80
C ASP A 299 -40.75 -21.91 15.41
#